data_AF-A0A925EDY0-F1
#
_entry.id   AF-A0A925EDY0-F1
#
_cell.length_a   1.000
_cell.length_b   1.000
_cell.length_c   1.000
_cell.angle_alpha   90.00
_cell.angle_beta   90.00
_cell.angle_gamma   90.00
#
_symmetry.space_group_name_H-M   'P 1'
#
loop_
_entity.id
_entity.type
_entity.pdbx_description
1 polymer ?
#
loop_
_entity_poly.entity_id
_entity_poly.type
_entity_poly.pdbx_seq_one_letter_code
_entity_poly.pdbx_strand_id
1 'polypeptide(L)'
;MKQNSEDIVQKITSISRRISLFIFISVLLSALIGGVMIYLDLRWAWLNMIGKSLLIFLFIALSVRFTASGVLFIFRYPKLAYAWFRGTFLNRSDRLWEQLSNDEKFFVYLNSIAPLIVILLGIVILILHYFSK
;
A
#
# COMPACT_ATOMS: atom_id res chain seq x y z
N MET A 1 -14.87 -4.21 -27.19
CA MET A 1 -13.69 -3.78 -26.39
C MET A 1 -13.99 -3.37 -24.93
N LYS A 2 -15.20 -2.88 -24.57
CA LYS A 2 -15.53 -2.50 -23.17
C LYS A 2 -15.41 -3.63 -22.13
N GLN A 3 -15.77 -4.85 -22.51
CA GLN A 3 -15.81 -6.02 -21.60
C GLN A 3 -14.42 -6.37 -21.01
N ASN A 4 -13.34 -6.22 -21.78
CA ASN A 4 -11.97 -6.43 -21.28
C ASN A 4 -11.54 -5.38 -20.26
N SER A 5 -12.04 -4.15 -20.37
CA SER A 5 -11.62 -3.06 -19.48
C SER A 5 -12.22 -3.18 -18.07
N GLU A 6 -13.46 -3.67 -17.97
CA GLU A 6 -14.13 -3.90 -16.69
C GLU A 6 -13.52 -5.09 -15.94
N ASP A 7 -13.18 -6.16 -16.65
CA ASP A 7 -12.51 -7.33 -16.08
C ASP A 7 -11.12 -6.96 -15.49
N ILE A 8 -10.35 -6.13 -16.18
CA ILE A 8 -9.06 -5.62 -15.66
C ILE A 8 -9.27 -4.77 -14.40
N VAL A 9 -10.25 -3.87 -14.39
CA VAL A 9 -10.57 -3.02 -13.22
C VAL A 9 -10.94 -3.88 -12.01
N GLN A 10 -11.76 -4.92 -12.20
CA GLN A 10 -12.14 -5.84 -11.13
C GLN A 10 -10.95 -6.65 -10.62
N LYS A 11 -10.10 -7.17 -11.52
CA LYS A 11 -8.86 -7.88 -11.16
C LYS A 11 -7.94 -7.00 -10.31
N ILE A 12 -7.70 -5.77 -10.73
CA ILE A 12 -6.85 -4.82 -9.98
C ILE A 12 -7.45 -4.51 -8.61
N THR A 13 -8.77 -4.30 -8.52
CA THR A 13 -9.47 -4.07 -7.25
C THR A 13 -9.33 -5.29 -6.31
N SER A 14 -9.45 -6.50 -6.84
CA SER A 14 -9.30 -7.75 -6.08
C SER A 14 -7.87 -7.94 -5.57
N ILE A 15 -6.87 -7.70 -6.42
CA ILE A 15 -5.46 -7.80 -6.06
C ILE A 15 -5.11 -6.79 -4.95
N SER A 16 -5.50 -5.52 -5.11
CA SER A 16 -5.24 -4.48 -4.10
C SER A 16 -5.94 -4.77 -2.76
N ARG A 17 -7.15 -5.34 -2.77
CA ARG A 17 -7.81 -5.85 -1.55
C ARG A 17 -7.01 -6.94 -0.88
N ARG A 18 -6.58 -7.96 -1.62
CA ARG A 18 -5.79 -9.09 -1.09
C ARG A 18 -4.49 -8.61 -0.47
N ILE A 19 -3.77 -7.70 -1.14
CA ILE A 19 -2.54 -7.08 -0.62
C ILE A 19 -2.84 -6.32 0.67
N SER A 20 -3.91 -5.52 0.69
CA SER A 20 -4.26 -4.73 1.88
C SER A 20 -4.66 -5.59 3.08
N LEU A 21 -5.41 -6.68 2.85
CA LEU A 21 -5.75 -7.65 3.88
C LEU A 21 -4.50 -8.40 4.37
N PHE A 22 -3.64 -8.83 3.46
CA PHE A 22 -2.37 -9.47 3.81
C PHE A 22 -1.54 -8.57 4.72
N ILE A 23 -1.36 -7.30 4.34
CA ILE A 23 -0.64 -6.30 5.16
C ILE A 23 -1.28 -6.15 6.54
N PHE A 24 -2.61 -6.01 6.60
CA PHE A 24 -3.32 -5.85 7.87
C PHE A 24 -3.11 -7.05 8.80
N ILE A 25 -3.26 -8.27 8.27
CA ILE A 25 -3.04 -9.52 9.02
C ILE A 25 -1.59 -9.62 9.47
N SER A 26 -0.63 -9.31 8.59
CA SER A 26 0.79 -9.34 8.92
C SER A 26 1.17 -8.34 10.02
N VAL A 27 0.61 -7.12 10.00
CA VAL A 27 0.83 -6.13 11.07
C VAL A 27 0.22 -6.61 12.39
N LEU A 28 -1.01 -7.14 12.37
CA LEU A 28 -1.67 -7.65 13.57
C LEU A 28 -0.88 -8.81 14.18
N LEU A 29 -0.44 -9.75 13.35
CA LEU A 29 0.37 -10.90 13.79
C LEU A 29 1.72 -10.44 14.37
N SER A 30 2.37 -9.47 13.74
CA SER A 30 3.63 -8.90 14.24
C SER A 30 3.46 -8.24 15.61
N ALA A 31 2.37 -7.49 15.81
CA ALA A 31 2.05 -6.86 17.07
C ALA A 31 1.79 -7.88 18.18
N LEU A 32 1.05 -8.96 17.87
CA LEU A 32 0.80 -10.06 18.82
C LEU A 32 2.10 -10.78 19.21
N ILE A 33 2.93 -11.15 18.24
CA ILE A 33 4.22 -11.83 18.50
C ILE A 33 5.13 -10.92 19.33
N GLY A 34 5.23 -9.64 18.97
CA GLY A 34 6.01 -8.67 19.73
C GLY A 34 5.52 -8.51 21.17
N GLY A 35 4.20 -8.42 21.37
CA GLY A 35 3.59 -8.33 22.70
C GLY A 35 3.87 -9.56 23.56
N VAL A 36 3.75 -10.77 23.00
CA VAL A 36 4.06 -12.02 23.71
C VAL A 36 5.53 -12.11 24.09
N MET A 37 6.44 -11.72 23.19
CA MET A 37 7.89 -11.72 23.45
C MET A 37 8.26 -10.78 24.60
N ILE A 38 7.66 -9.59 24.65
CA ILE A 38 7.87 -8.62 25.73
C ILE A 38 7.29 -9.14 27.05
N TYR A 39 6.07 -9.70 27.02
CA TYR A 39 5.41 -10.21 28.22
C TYR A 39 6.15 -11.39 28.87
N LEU A 40 6.75 -12.26 28.05
CA LEU A 40 7.46 -13.46 28.51
C LEU A 40 8.99 -13.28 28.64
N ASP A 41 9.52 -12.08 28.42
CA ASP A 41 10.96 -11.75 28.35
C ASP A 41 11.78 -12.74 27.51
N LEU A 42 11.19 -13.18 26.39
CA LEU A 42 11.75 -14.21 25.51
C LEU A 42 12.77 -13.58 24.55
N ARG A 43 14.07 -13.81 24.80
CA ARG A 43 15.17 -13.25 23.99
C ARG A 43 15.72 -14.21 22.95
N TRP A 44 14.86 -14.70 22.06
CA TRP A 44 15.29 -15.62 21.01
C TRP A 44 15.86 -14.86 19.81
N ALA A 45 17.14 -15.05 19.53
CA ALA A 45 17.84 -14.39 18.42
C ALA A 45 17.20 -14.69 17.04
N TRP A 46 16.65 -15.88 16.84
CA TRP A 46 15.98 -16.28 15.59
C TRP A 46 14.66 -15.52 15.38
N LEU A 47 13.87 -15.30 16.44
CA LEU A 47 12.65 -14.49 16.40
C LEU A 47 12.94 -13.03 16.07
N ASN A 48 14.05 -12.49 16.57
CA ASN A 48 14.52 -11.15 16.20
C ASN A 48 14.90 -11.04 14.72
N MET A 49 15.56 -12.05 14.14
CA MET A 49 15.85 -12.07 12.70
C MET A 49 14.56 -12.17 11.87
N ILE A 50 13.64 -13.07 12.24
CA ILE A 50 12.35 -13.21 11.55
C ILE A 50 11.57 -11.90 11.62
N GLY A 51 11.51 -11.27 12.80
CA GLY A 51 10.85 -9.98 13.00
C GLY A 51 11.42 -8.88 12.08
N LYS A 52 12.75 -8.77 11.99
CA LYS A 52 13.40 -7.80 11.08
C LYS A 52 13.07 -8.07 9.61
N SER A 53 13.15 -9.32 9.17
CA SER A 53 12.79 -9.68 7.79
C SER A 53 11.34 -9.38 7.49
N LEU A 54 10.43 -9.69 8.43
CA LEU A 54 9.00 -9.45 8.29
C LEU A 54 8.67 -7.95 8.26
N LEU A 55 9.39 -7.13 9.02
CA LEU A 55 9.31 -5.66 8.93
C LEU A 55 9.74 -5.13 7.56
N ILE A 56 10.80 -5.67 6.97
CA ILE A 56 11.24 -5.28 5.61
C ILE A 56 10.15 -5.65 4.58
N PHE A 57 9.62 -6.88 4.65
CA PHE A 57 8.52 -7.29 3.76
C PHE A 57 7.28 -6.43 3.94
N LEU A 58 6.90 -6.10 5.18
CA LEU A 58 5.81 -5.20 5.48
C LEU A 58 6.04 -3.81 4.91
N PHE A 59 7.25 -3.27 5.03
CA PHE A 59 7.62 -1.97 4.48
C PHE A 59 7.48 -1.94 2.95
N ILE A 60 7.97 -2.97 2.26
CA ILE A 60 7.82 -3.11 0.81
C ILE A 60 6.35 -3.22 0.43
N ALA A 61 5.58 -4.06 1.12
CA ALA A 61 4.16 -4.25 0.83
C ALA A 61 3.35 -2.96 1.07
N LEU A 62 3.61 -2.24 2.16
CA LEU A 62 3.03 -0.91 2.43
C LEU A 62 3.42 0.09 1.34
N SER A 63 4.68 0.09 0.92
CA SER A 63 5.15 0.97 -0.15
C SER A 63 4.40 0.70 -1.45
N VAL A 64 4.26 -0.56 -1.86
CA VAL A 64 3.48 -0.94 -3.05
C VAL A 64 2.01 -0.54 -2.89
N ARG A 65 1.41 -0.78 -1.72
CA ARG A 65 0.01 -0.43 -1.42
C ARG A 65 -0.26 1.05 -1.68
N PHE A 66 0.62 1.95 -1.23
CA PHE A 66 0.42 3.39 -1.32
C PHE A 66 0.96 4.03 -2.60
N THR A 67 1.99 3.46 -3.23
CA THR A 67 2.60 4.04 -4.44
C THR A 67 1.92 3.62 -5.74
N ALA A 68 1.36 2.40 -5.81
CA ALA A 68 0.84 1.86 -7.06
C ALA A 68 -0.32 2.69 -7.65
N SER A 69 -1.23 3.24 -6.83
CA SER A 69 -2.25 4.17 -7.35
C SER A 69 -1.64 5.46 -7.88
N GLY A 70 -0.65 6.03 -7.20
CA GLY A 70 0.07 7.24 -7.64
C GLY A 70 0.79 7.03 -8.97
N VAL A 71 1.49 5.90 -9.12
CA VAL A 71 2.16 5.50 -10.36
C VAL A 71 1.16 5.40 -11.51
N LEU A 72 0.01 4.75 -11.29
CA LEU A 72 -1.03 4.62 -12.31
C LEU A 72 -1.63 5.98 -12.73
N PHE A 73 -1.71 6.96 -11.82
CA PHE A 73 -2.11 8.33 -12.18
C PHE A 73 -1.06 9.02 -13.06
N ILE A 74 0.24 8.88 -12.75
CA ILE A 74 1.33 9.46 -13.56
C ILE A 74 1.31 8.91 -14.99
N PHE A 75 1.07 7.60 -15.14
CA PHE A 75 0.92 6.94 -16.45
C PHE A 75 -0.43 7.19 -17.15
N ARG A 76 -1.26 8.12 -16.64
CA ARG A 76 -2.56 8.50 -17.22
C ARG A 76 -3.59 7.36 -17.29
N TYR A 77 -3.57 6.44 -16.31
CA TYR A 77 -4.57 5.38 -16.14
C TYR A 77 -5.47 5.61 -14.91
N PRO A 78 -6.29 6.68 -14.87
CA PRO A 78 -7.03 7.09 -13.68
C PRO A 78 -8.07 6.06 -13.21
N LYS A 79 -8.66 5.29 -14.12
CA LYS A 79 -9.61 4.21 -13.77
C LYS A 79 -8.94 3.08 -12.99
N LEU A 80 -7.74 2.68 -13.41
CA LEU A 80 -6.96 1.63 -12.76
C LEU A 80 -6.39 2.13 -11.43
N ALA A 81 -5.96 3.40 -11.39
CA ALA A 81 -5.50 4.05 -10.16
C ALA A 81 -6.63 4.10 -9.11
N TYR A 82 -7.84 4.48 -9.53
CA TYR A 82 -9.01 4.45 -8.66
C TYR A 82 -9.41 3.04 -8.23
N ALA A 83 -9.33 2.06 -9.12
CA ALA A 83 -9.60 0.65 -8.80
C ALA A 83 -8.64 0.14 -7.72
N TRP A 84 -7.34 0.43 -7.86
CA TRP A 84 -6.33 0.11 -6.85
C TRP A 84 -6.61 0.82 -5.54
N PHE A 85 -6.89 2.13 -5.61
CA PHE A 85 -7.22 2.94 -4.45
C PHE A 85 -8.44 2.37 -3.72
N ARG A 86 -9.51 2.04 -4.42
CA ARG A 86 -10.74 1.47 -3.85
C ARG A 86 -10.48 0.11 -3.21
N GLY A 87 -9.68 -0.75 -3.82
CA GLY A 87 -9.33 -2.02 -3.19
C GLY A 87 -8.43 -1.86 -1.96
N THR A 88 -7.65 -0.77 -1.92
CA THR A 88 -6.78 -0.42 -0.78
C THR A 88 -7.56 0.02 0.45
N PHE A 89 -8.66 0.74 0.24
CA PHE A 89 -9.53 1.27 1.29
C PHE A 89 -10.87 0.54 1.25
N LEU A 90 -10.99 -0.52 2.07
CA LEU A 90 -12.08 -1.51 2.10
C LEU A 90 -13.51 -0.94 2.18
N ASN A 91 -13.69 0.35 2.43
CA ASN A 91 -14.98 0.99 2.68
C ASN A 91 -15.37 2.09 1.67
N ARG A 92 -14.77 2.12 0.46
CA ARG A 92 -15.15 3.10 -0.56
C ARG A 92 -16.29 2.62 -1.47
N SER A 93 -17.18 3.58 -1.76
CA SER A 93 -18.34 3.51 -2.65
C SER A 93 -18.12 2.63 -3.88
N ASP A 94 -19.17 1.88 -4.26
CA ASP A 94 -19.17 1.02 -5.46
C ASP A 94 -19.21 1.78 -6.78
N ARG A 95 -19.28 3.10 -6.73
CA ARG A 95 -19.32 3.99 -7.89
C ARG A 95 -18.09 3.80 -8.78
N LEU A 96 -18.33 3.89 -10.09
CA LEU A 96 -17.27 3.88 -11.08
C LEU A 96 -16.55 5.23 -11.14
N TRP A 97 -15.33 5.25 -11.68
CA TRP A 97 -14.54 6.48 -11.79
C TRP A 97 -15.29 7.61 -12.52
N GLU A 98 -16.08 7.26 -13.53
CA GLU A 98 -16.88 8.21 -14.32
C GLU A 98 -17.97 8.89 -13.48
N GLN A 99 -18.51 8.18 -12.48
CA GLN A 99 -19.63 8.62 -11.64
C GLN A 99 -19.19 9.52 -10.47
N LEU A 100 -17.89 9.65 -10.21
CA LEU A 100 -17.36 10.50 -9.15
C LEU A 100 -17.45 11.98 -9.55
N SER A 101 -17.76 12.83 -8.56
CA SER A 101 -17.67 14.27 -8.70
C SER A 101 -16.21 14.71 -8.91
N ASN A 102 -15.99 15.93 -9.39
CA ASN A 102 -14.64 16.45 -9.58
C ASN A 102 -13.87 16.55 -8.25
N ASP A 103 -14.55 16.91 -7.17
CA ASP A 103 -13.94 17.00 -5.82
C ASP A 103 -13.52 15.61 -5.32
N GLU A 104 -14.36 14.59 -5.52
CA GLU A 104 -14.01 13.22 -5.16
C GLU A 104 -12.82 12.71 -5.98
N LYS A 105 -12.79 12.99 -7.28
CA LYS A 105 -11.66 12.65 -8.16
C LYS A 105 -10.37 13.34 -7.72
N PHE A 106 -10.44 14.62 -7.38
CA PHE A 106 -9.30 15.38 -6.87
C PHE A 106 -8.79 14.82 -5.54
N PHE A 107 -9.70 14.44 -4.63
CA PHE A 107 -9.33 13.79 -3.39
C PHE A 107 -8.63 12.44 -3.61
N VAL A 108 -9.11 11.60 -4.53
CA VAL A 108 -8.43 10.34 -4.91
C VAL A 108 -7.03 10.61 -5.42
N TYR A 109 -6.90 11.61 -6.29
CA TYR A 109 -5.63 12.00 -6.90
C TYR A 109 -4.61 12.43 -5.84
N LEU A 110 -4.99 13.35 -4.94
CA LEU A 110 -4.13 13.79 -3.84
C LEU A 110 -3.70 12.63 -2.95
N ASN A 111 -4.64 11.77 -2.54
CA ASN A 111 -4.33 10.63 -1.67
C ASN A 111 -3.52 9.53 -2.38
N SER A 112 -3.40 9.58 -3.71
CA SER A 112 -2.58 8.63 -4.47
C SER A 112 -1.18 9.17 -4.74
N ILE A 113 -1.04 10.48 -4.95
CA ILE A 113 0.25 11.11 -5.28
C ILE A 113 1.03 11.52 -4.03
N ALA A 114 0.37 12.04 -2.99
CA ALA A 114 1.06 12.49 -1.79
C ALA A 114 1.91 11.37 -1.15
N PRO A 115 1.41 10.12 -0.98
CA PRO A 115 2.23 9.04 -0.44
C PRO A 115 3.42 8.68 -1.34
N LEU A 116 3.24 8.74 -2.66
CA LEU A 116 4.31 8.49 -3.63
C LEU A 116 5.45 9.49 -3.47
N ILE A 117 5.13 10.78 -3.36
CA ILE A 117 6.12 11.85 -3.15
C ILE A 117 6.86 11.62 -1.83
N VAL A 118 6.14 11.33 -0.74
CA VAL A 118 6.74 11.08 0.58
C VAL A 118 7.71 9.90 0.54
N ILE A 119 7.32 8.79 -0.09
CA ILE A 119 8.18 7.61 -0.21
C ILE A 119 9.43 7.89 -1.05
N LEU A 120 9.27 8.58 -2.19
CA LEU A 120 10.40 8.97 -3.03
C LEU A 120 11.38 9.89 -2.30
N LEU A 121 10.88 10.90 -1.59
CA LEU A 121 11.70 11.79 -0.76
C LEU A 121 12.43 11.01 0.34
N GLY A 122 11.72 10.09 1.01
CA GLY A 122 12.32 9.23 2.04
C GLY A 122 13.48 8.39 1.49
N ILE A 123 13.32 7.82 0.28
CA ILE A 123 14.39 7.07 -0.40
C ILE A 123 15.58 7.99 -0.71
N VAL A 124 15.34 9.19 -1.25
CA VAL A 124 16.41 10.15 -1.57
C VAL A 124 17.19 10.53 -0.30
N ILE A 125 16.50 10.82 0.80
CA ILE A 125 17.13 11.17 2.09
C ILE A 125 17.96 9.99 2.62
N LEU A 126 17.45 8.77 2.54
CA LEU A 126 18.18 7.55 2.93
C LEU A 126 19.47 7.37 2.13
N ILE A 127 19.39 7.57 0.81
CA ILE A 127 20.54 7.48 -0.09
C ILE A 127 21.58 8.54 0.27
N LEU A 128 21.17 9.81 0.41
CA LEU A 128 22.07 10.91 0.77
C LEU A 128 22.75 10.67 2.13
N HIS A 129 22.00 10.16 3.12
CA HIS A 129 22.56 9.82 4.43
C HIS A 129 23.58 8.67 4.36
N TYR A 130 23.33 7.67 3.51
CA TYR A 130 24.26 6.56 3.31
C TYR A 130 25.57 7.01 2.66
N PHE A 131 25.52 7.88 1.64
CA PHE A 131 26.71 8.41 0.96
C PHE A 131 27.43 9.53 1.72
N SER A 132 26.82 10.09 2.77
CA SER A 132 27.44 11.07 3.65
C SER A 132 28.26 10.44 4.79
N LYS A 133 28.23 9.10 4.93
CA LYS A 133 29.08 8.33 5.85
C LYS A 133 30.23 7.72 5.09
#